data_AF-A0A1I5GDG3-F1
#
_entry.id   AF-A0A1I5GDG3-F1
#
_cell.length_a   1.000
_cell.length_b   1.000
_cell.length_c   1.000
_cell.angle_alpha   90.00
_cell.angle_beta   90.00
_cell.angle_gamma   90.00
#
_symmetry.space_group_name_H-M   'P 1'
#
loop_
_entity.id
_entity.type
_entity.pdbx_description
1 polymer ?
#
loop_
_entity_poly.entity_id
_entity_poly.type
_entity_poly.pdbx_seq_one_letter_code
_entity_poly.pdbx_strand_id
1 'polypeptide(L)'
;MRPTDPTARRALAGVLLGATLLLSACGAREADDLAAAGAGDALGADVPEECTAPFPLAVGTADVADLDSVPAGFPDAPAGSVLCETGRAADGGQEYANYASDLPAEEVLAYYGSSAPEARRSLTGLGRPAVSGTLGGVFWQVEPVDGGFRLVLAPGADLA
;
A
#
# COMPACT_ATOMS: atom_id res chain seq x y z
N MET A 1 -5.67 -52.50 -25.62
CA MET A 1 -6.46 -51.52 -26.40
C MET A 1 -5.67 -50.23 -26.50
N ARG A 2 -5.22 -49.87 -27.71
CA ARG A 2 -4.62 -48.58 -28.05
C ARG A 2 -5.73 -47.64 -28.54
N PRO A 3 -5.61 -46.33 -28.29
CA PRO A 3 -5.97 -45.33 -29.28
C PRO A 3 -4.70 -44.85 -30.00
N THR A 4 -4.72 -45.01 -31.32
CA THR A 4 -3.74 -44.52 -32.30
C THR A 4 -4.15 -43.16 -32.87
N ASP A 5 -3.16 -42.27 -32.99
CA ASP A 5 -2.86 -41.36 -34.13
C ASP A 5 -3.75 -40.11 -34.39
N PRO A 6 -3.34 -39.17 -35.30
CA PRO A 6 -2.02 -38.52 -35.47
C PRO A 6 -2.13 -37.00 -35.86
N THR A 7 -0.96 -36.32 -35.91
CA THR A 7 -0.57 -35.18 -36.78
C THR A 7 -1.57 -34.09 -37.24
N ALA A 8 -1.21 -32.82 -37.01
CA ALA A 8 -1.22 -31.79 -38.08
C ALA A 8 -0.29 -30.59 -37.75
N ARG A 9 0.77 -30.44 -38.55
CA ARG A 9 1.55 -29.20 -38.72
C ARG A 9 0.84 -28.30 -39.75
N ARG A 10 0.85 -26.98 -39.54
CA ARG A 10 0.89 -25.87 -40.53
C ARG A 10 0.75 -24.55 -39.74
N ALA A 11 1.83 -23.83 -39.44
CA ALA A 11 2.47 -22.82 -40.28
C ALA A 11 1.52 -21.67 -40.66
N LEU A 12 1.81 -20.46 -40.17
CA LEU A 12 1.70 -19.20 -40.90
C LEU A 12 2.53 -18.13 -40.18
N ALA A 13 3.70 -17.84 -40.75
CA ALA A 13 4.41 -16.59 -40.55
C ALA A 13 3.58 -15.46 -41.18
N GLY A 14 3.36 -14.39 -40.43
CA GLY A 14 2.63 -13.21 -40.89
C GLY A 14 3.28 -11.96 -40.33
N VAL A 15 4.15 -11.37 -41.14
CA VAL A 15 4.79 -10.07 -40.94
C VAL A 15 3.73 -8.97 -40.93
N LEU A 16 3.73 -8.13 -39.89
CA LEU A 16 3.12 -6.79 -39.94
C LEU A 16 4.11 -5.80 -39.32
N LEU A 17 5.06 -5.34 -40.16
CA LEU A 17 5.66 -4.02 -40.01
C LEU A 17 4.62 -3.00 -40.44
N GLY A 18 4.27 -2.07 -39.55
CA GLY A 18 3.41 -0.94 -39.84
C GLY A 18 3.76 0.23 -38.93
N ALA A 19 4.59 1.13 -39.46
CA ALA A 19 5.02 2.35 -38.80
C ALA A 19 3.87 3.37 -38.68
N THR A 20 3.67 3.91 -37.48
CA THR A 20 2.98 5.19 -37.25
C THR A 20 3.83 6.06 -36.32
N LEU A 21 4.93 6.57 -36.87
CA LEU A 21 5.66 7.73 -36.36
C LEU A 21 4.98 9.00 -36.88
N LEU A 22 3.97 9.50 -36.18
CA LEU A 22 3.44 10.86 -36.38
C LEU A 22 2.79 11.36 -35.09
N LEU A 23 3.56 11.99 -34.20
CA LEU A 23 3.07 12.94 -33.18
C LEU A 23 4.20 13.87 -32.68
N SER A 24 5.07 14.31 -33.60
CA SER A 24 5.97 15.44 -33.36
C SER A 24 5.44 16.66 -34.12
N ALA A 25 4.64 17.51 -33.46
CA ALA A 25 4.58 18.98 -33.61
C ALA A 25 3.26 19.55 -33.07
N CYS A 26 3.34 20.31 -31.95
CA CYS A 26 2.50 21.44 -31.49
C CYS A 26 2.43 21.40 -29.95
N GLY A 27 2.90 22.37 -29.16
CA GLY A 27 3.59 23.63 -29.41
C GLY A 27 4.52 23.90 -28.23
N ALA A 28 5.66 24.58 -28.44
CA ALA A 28 5.75 26.01 -28.21
C ALA A 28 5.33 26.45 -26.78
N ARG A 29 6.14 26.06 -25.79
CA ARG A 29 6.83 26.96 -24.86
C ARG A 29 6.07 28.27 -24.51
N GLU A 30 5.22 28.18 -23.49
CA GLU A 30 5.13 29.22 -22.45
C GLU A 30 5.79 28.63 -21.21
N ALA A 31 7.10 28.82 -21.15
CA ALA A 31 7.90 28.63 -19.96
C ALA A 31 8.08 30.01 -19.36
N ASP A 32 7.18 30.39 -18.46
CA ASP A 32 7.35 31.34 -17.35
C ASP A 32 5.96 31.48 -16.69
N ASP A 33 5.92 31.57 -15.36
CA ASP A 33 4.74 31.85 -14.52
C ASP A 33 3.86 30.71 -13.94
N LEU A 34 4.42 29.50 -13.73
CA LEU A 34 3.89 28.59 -12.68
C LEU A 34 4.92 28.21 -11.61
N ALA A 35 6.00 28.99 -11.50
CA ALA A 35 7.07 28.77 -10.52
C ALA A 35 6.90 29.56 -9.20
N ALA A 36 5.69 29.97 -8.81
CA ALA A 36 5.50 30.75 -7.58
C ALA A 36 4.09 30.71 -6.97
N ALA A 37 3.44 29.54 -6.94
CA ALA A 37 2.21 29.37 -6.16
C ALA A 37 2.24 28.09 -5.32
N GLY A 38 2.94 28.15 -4.18
CA GLY A 38 2.52 27.42 -2.98
C GLY A 38 3.06 26.01 -2.71
N ALA A 39 4.12 25.55 -3.38
CA ALA A 39 4.67 24.18 -3.19
C ALA A 39 6.06 24.15 -2.52
N GLY A 40 6.37 25.12 -1.66
CA GLY A 40 7.72 25.32 -1.14
C GLY A 40 7.97 24.98 0.34
N ASP A 41 6.93 24.90 1.17
CA ASP A 41 7.14 24.82 2.64
C ASP A 41 6.07 24.00 3.40
N ALA A 42 5.01 23.53 2.74
CA ALA A 42 3.87 22.87 3.39
C ALA A 42 3.85 21.34 3.25
N LEU A 43 4.76 20.75 2.46
CA LEU A 43 4.74 19.33 2.10
C LEU A 43 5.77 18.46 2.86
N GLY A 44 6.52 18.99 3.82
CA GLY A 44 7.58 18.19 4.44
C GLY A 44 8.30 18.78 5.65
N ALA A 45 7.83 19.88 6.25
CA ALA A 45 8.50 20.44 7.42
C ALA A 45 8.37 19.56 8.68
N ASP A 46 7.36 18.68 8.72
CA ASP A 46 7.00 17.92 9.92
C ASP A 46 6.98 16.39 9.70
N VAL A 47 7.49 15.89 8.57
CA VAL A 47 7.57 14.45 8.29
C VAL A 47 8.96 13.94 8.70
N PRO A 48 9.07 12.88 9.53
CA PRO A 48 10.36 12.31 9.91
C PRO A 48 11.20 11.86 8.70
N GLU A 49 12.52 11.99 8.76
CA GLU A 49 13.42 11.63 7.65
C GLU A 49 13.28 10.16 7.26
N GLU A 50 13.06 9.29 8.25
CA GLU A 50 12.86 7.85 8.09
C GLU A 50 11.62 7.52 7.26
N CYS A 51 10.65 8.45 7.17
CA CYS A 51 9.42 8.27 6.42
C CYS A 51 9.57 8.60 4.92
N THR A 52 10.59 9.37 4.55
CA THR A 52 10.75 9.89 3.18
C THR A 52 10.97 8.79 2.13
N ALA A 53 11.68 7.72 2.50
CA ALA A 53 11.95 6.60 1.62
C ALA A 53 10.77 5.60 1.49
N PRO A 54 10.19 5.07 2.59
CA PRO A 54 9.08 4.12 2.50
C PRO A 54 7.75 4.78 2.11
N PHE A 55 7.55 6.05 2.47
CA PHE A 55 6.30 6.79 2.24
C PHE A 55 6.59 8.19 1.68
N PRO A 56 7.05 8.30 0.41
CA PRO A 56 7.46 9.58 -0.19
C PRO A 56 6.30 10.57 -0.41
N LEU A 57 5.06 10.14 -0.18
CA LEU A 57 3.85 10.97 -0.27
C LEU A 57 3.29 11.35 1.10
N ALA A 58 3.92 10.92 2.20
CA ALA A 58 3.51 11.31 3.55
C ALA A 58 3.62 12.83 3.70
N VAL A 59 2.59 13.43 4.32
CA VAL A 59 2.50 14.87 4.54
C VAL A 59 1.98 15.16 5.94
N GLY A 60 2.53 16.19 6.57
CA GLY A 60 2.11 16.64 7.90
C GLY A 60 2.55 15.72 9.05
N THR A 61 2.16 16.09 10.26
CA THR A 61 2.39 15.28 11.46
C THR A 61 1.32 14.19 11.55
N ALA A 62 1.74 12.93 11.69
CA ALA A 62 0.83 11.81 11.85
C ALA A 62 0.58 11.52 13.35
N ASP A 63 -0.69 11.29 13.71
CA ASP A 63 -1.09 10.84 15.04
C ASP A 63 -2.05 9.65 14.93
N VAL A 64 -1.80 8.60 15.71
CA VAL A 64 -2.67 7.42 15.78
C VAL A 64 -4.04 7.78 16.38
N ALA A 65 -4.11 8.84 17.19
CA ALA A 65 -5.36 9.36 17.73
C ALA A 65 -6.31 9.94 16.67
N ASP A 66 -5.82 10.19 15.45
CA ASP A 66 -6.65 10.63 14.32
C ASP A 66 -7.45 9.48 13.69
N LEU A 67 -7.20 8.23 14.10
CA LEU A 67 -7.89 7.03 13.60
C LEU A 67 -9.04 6.66 14.54
N ASP A 68 -10.27 6.77 14.04
CA ASP A 68 -11.47 6.47 14.82
C ASP A 68 -11.67 4.96 15.03
N SER A 69 -11.06 4.13 14.17
CA SER A 69 -11.31 2.68 14.11
C SER A 69 -10.29 1.85 14.88
N VAL A 70 -9.31 2.45 15.59
CA VAL A 70 -8.33 1.65 16.37
C VAL A 70 -9.04 1.00 17.56
N PRO A 71 -9.14 -0.35 17.61
CA PRO A 71 -9.87 -1.01 18.69
C PRO A 71 -9.14 -0.87 20.02
N ALA A 72 -9.89 -0.76 21.11
CA ALA A 72 -9.30 -0.80 22.45
C ALA A 72 -8.50 -2.09 22.67
N GLY A 73 -7.26 -1.95 23.14
CA GLY A 73 -6.36 -3.08 23.38
C GLY A 73 -5.70 -3.65 22.11
N PHE A 74 -5.81 -2.97 20.96
CA PHE A 74 -4.97 -3.27 19.81
C PHE A 74 -3.49 -3.00 20.16
N PRO A 75 -2.55 -3.89 19.79
CA PRO A 75 -1.15 -3.71 20.16
C PRO A 75 -0.55 -2.47 19.49
N ASP A 76 0.34 -1.79 20.24
CA ASP A 76 1.18 -0.74 19.69
C ASP A 76 2.07 -1.29 18.56
N ALA A 77 2.58 -0.38 17.72
CA ALA A 77 3.57 -0.73 16.72
C ALA A 77 4.83 -1.37 17.38
N PRO A 78 5.54 -2.27 16.66
CA PRO A 78 6.81 -2.80 17.15
C PRO A 78 7.77 -1.68 17.54
N ALA A 79 8.53 -1.87 18.62
CA ALA A 79 9.49 -0.89 19.09
C ALA A 79 10.46 -0.48 17.98
N GLY A 80 10.74 0.83 17.88
CA GLY A 80 11.58 1.40 16.83
C GLY A 80 10.86 1.70 15.52
N SER A 81 9.55 1.45 15.42
CA SER A 81 8.74 1.90 14.27
C SER A 81 8.34 3.37 14.44
N VAL A 82 8.34 4.13 13.33
CA VAL A 82 7.98 5.55 13.29
C VAL A 82 6.69 5.73 12.52
N LEU A 83 5.67 6.35 13.13
CA LEU A 83 4.43 6.67 12.44
C LEU A 83 4.67 7.79 11.43
N CYS A 84 4.40 7.51 10.15
CA CYS A 84 4.72 8.39 9.04
C CYS A 84 3.50 9.08 8.45
N GLU A 85 2.35 8.39 8.46
CA GLU A 85 1.13 8.89 7.85
C GLU A 85 -0.05 8.18 8.48
N THR A 86 -1.10 8.93 8.77
CA THR A 86 -2.44 8.42 9.04
C THR A 86 -3.40 8.94 7.98
N GLY A 87 -4.44 8.18 7.67
CA GLY A 87 -5.41 8.64 6.69
C GLY A 87 -6.66 7.80 6.63
N ARG A 88 -7.61 8.30 5.85
CA ARG A 88 -8.92 7.69 5.64
C ARG A 88 -9.27 7.69 4.16
N ALA A 89 -9.87 6.62 3.69
CA ALA A 89 -10.45 6.55 2.36
C ALA A 89 -11.59 7.58 2.23
N ALA A 90 -11.81 8.11 1.02
CA ALA A 90 -12.80 9.17 0.79
C ALA A 90 -14.25 8.75 1.11
N ASP A 91 -14.55 7.45 1.08
CA ASP A 91 -15.84 6.88 1.45
C ASP A 91 -15.98 6.66 2.97
N GLY A 92 -14.93 6.93 3.75
CA GLY A 92 -14.90 6.74 5.19
C GLY A 92 -14.86 5.29 5.65
N GLY A 93 -14.81 4.31 4.73
CA GLY A 93 -14.93 2.89 5.04
C GLY A 93 -13.62 2.22 5.43
N GLN A 94 -12.49 2.90 5.25
CA GLN A 94 -11.17 2.37 5.57
C GLN A 94 -10.28 3.49 6.12
N GLU A 95 -9.51 3.14 7.14
CA GLU A 95 -8.47 3.97 7.71
C GLU A 95 -7.13 3.24 7.61
N TYR A 96 -6.04 3.99 7.65
CA TYR A 96 -4.70 3.41 7.63
C TYR A 96 -3.71 4.21 8.47
N ALA A 97 -2.69 3.50 8.96
CA ALA A 97 -1.47 4.05 9.50
C ALA A 97 -0.26 3.41 8.79
N ASN A 98 0.64 4.24 8.30
CA ASN A 98 1.89 3.81 7.66
C ASN A 98 3.04 4.05 8.63
N TYR A 99 3.86 3.02 8.87
CA TYR A 99 4.98 3.07 9.79
C TYR A 99 6.28 2.74 9.07
N ALA A 100 7.29 3.60 9.19
CA ALA A 100 8.67 3.26 8.83
C ALA A 100 9.25 2.32 9.89
N SER A 101 10.03 1.33 9.46
CA SER A 101 10.65 0.35 10.35
C SER A 101 11.83 -0.33 9.68
N ASP A 102 12.91 -0.52 10.45
CA ASP A 102 14.06 -1.33 10.04
C ASP A 102 13.84 -2.84 10.28
N LEU A 103 12.71 -3.23 10.88
CA LEU A 103 12.41 -4.63 11.12
C LEU A 103 12.17 -5.38 9.81
N PRO A 104 12.70 -6.60 9.66
CA PRO A 104 12.34 -7.47 8.54
C PRO A 104 10.83 -7.73 8.50
N ALA A 105 10.29 -7.85 7.28
CA ALA A 105 8.86 -8.10 7.06
C ALA A 105 8.31 -9.27 7.90
N GLU A 106 9.05 -10.38 7.99
CA GLU A 106 8.62 -11.53 8.79
C GLU A 106 8.62 -11.28 10.30
N GLU A 107 9.48 -10.40 10.80
CA GLU A 107 9.48 -10.01 12.22
C GLU A 107 8.28 -9.11 12.54
N VAL A 108 7.94 -8.16 11.64
CA VAL A 108 6.71 -7.37 11.76
C VAL A 108 5.48 -8.28 11.78
N LEU A 109 5.39 -9.22 10.83
CA LEU A 109 4.27 -10.16 10.77
C LEU A 109 4.24 -11.11 11.99
N ALA A 110 5.40 -11.54 12.50
CA ALA A 110 5.48 -12.38 13.70
C ALA A 110 5.05 -11.61 14.96
N TYR A 111 5.43 -10.33 15.07
CA TYR A 111 5.00 -9.46 16.16
C TYR A 111 3.47 -9.42 16.23
N TYR A 112 2.81 -8.94 15.17
CA TYR A 112 1.34 -8.84 15.16
C TYR A 112 0.66 -10.21 15.22
N GLY A 113 1.26 -11.24 14.64
CA GLY A 113 0.78 -12.62 14.72
C GLY A 113 0.75 -13.18 16.15
N SER A 114 1.56 -12.64 17.06
CA SER A 114 1.65 -13.09 18.45
C SER A 114 1.02 -12.13 19.45
N SER A 115 0.98 -10.84 19.14
CA SER A 115 0.48 -9.79 20.03
C SER A 115 -0.99 -9.40 19.76
N ALA A 116 -1.45 -9.50 18.52
CA ALA A 116 -2.80 -9.09 18.17
C ALA A 116 -3.82 -10.24 18.39
N PRO A 117 -4.97 -9.97 19.03
CA PRO A 117 -6.04 -10.95 19.16
C PRO A 117 -6.53 -11.43 17.80
N GLU A 118 -6.88 -12.72 17.73
CA GLU A 118 -7.45 -13.35 16.53
C GLU A 118 -6.57 -13.28 15.27
N ALA A 119 -5.29 -12.91 15.42
CA ALA A 119 -4.36 -12.80 14.32
C ALA A 119 -4.25 -14.11 13.51
N ARG A 120 -4.30 -13.97 12.19
CA ARG A 120 -4.10 -15.05 11.22
C ARG A 120 -3.17 -14.58 10.13
N ARG A 121 -2.30 -15.47 9.69
CA ARG A 121 -1.54 -15.27 8.45
C ARG A 121 -2.54 -15.24 7.29
N SER A 122 -2.40 -14.26 6.42
CA SER A 122 -3.28 -14.03 5.29
C SER A 122 -2.47 -13.53 4.10
N LEU A 123 -3.17 -13.27 2.99
CA LEU A 123 -2.60 -12.59 1.83
C LEU A 123 -3.38 -11.31 1.58
N THR A 124 -2.69 -10.26 1.16
CA THR A 124 -3.33 -9.05 0.66
C THR A 124 -4.12 -9.34 -0.62
N GLY A 125 -4.94 -8.39 -1.08
CA GLY A 125 -5.62 -8.49 -2.38
C GLY A 125 -4.66 -8.65 -3.57
N LEU A 126 -3.37 -8.37 -3.39
CA LEU A 126 -2.30 -8.54 -4.38
C LEU A 126 -1.49 -9.83 -4.18
N GLY A 127 -1.90 -10.70 -3.26
CA GLY A 127 -1.22 -11.98 -2.98
C GLY A 127 0.06 -11.84 -2.15
N ARG A 128 0.30 -10.70 -1.49
CA ARG A 128 1.48 -10.52 -0.62
C ARG A 128 1.21 -11.04 0.79
N PRO A 129 2.21 -11.56 1.52
CA PRO A 129 2.04 -11.95 2.92
C PRO A 129 1.50 -10.82 3.79
N ALA A 130 0.55 -11.15 4.66
CA ALA A 130 -0.02 -10.24 5.64
C ALA A 130 -0.36 -10.98 6.94
N VAL A 131 -0.67 -10.21 7.99
CA VAL A 131 -1.42 -10.71 9.15
C VAL A 131 -2.70 -9.89 9.24
N SER A 132 -3.83 -10.56 9.42
CA SER A 132 -5.11 -9.90 9.63
C SER A 132 -5.91 -10.57 10.73
N GLY A 133 -6.96 -9.88 11.19
CA GLY A 133 -7.89 -10.39 12.18
C GLY A 133 -9.07 -9.44 12.36
N THR A 134 -9.90 -9.76 13.35
CA THR A 134 -11.02 -8.90 13.76
C THR A 134 -10.90 -8.66 15.25
N LEU A 135 -11.09 -7.41 15.68
CA LEU A 135 -11.13 -7.05 17.10
C LEU A 135 -12.17 -5.94 17.31
N GLY A 136 -13.10 -6.13 18.24
CA GLY A 136 -14.09 -5.10 18.56
C GLY A 136 -14.99 -4.69 17.39
N GLY A 137 -15.25 -5.59 16.44
CA GLY A 137 -16.03 -5.28 15.24
C GLY A 137 -15.27 -4.51 14.16
N VAL A 138 -13.94 -4.44 14.26
CA VAL A 138 -13.06 -3.82 13.26
C VAL A 138 -12.19 -4.91 12.63
N PHE A 139 -12.20 -4.98 11.30
CA PHE A 139 -11.22 -5.73 10.54
C PHE A 139 -9.90 -4.95 10.53
N TRP A 140 -8.80 -5.65 10.79
CA TRP A 140 -7.47 -5.07 10.70
C TRP A 140 -6.56 -5.95 9.83
N GLN A 141 -5.62 -5.33 9.15
CA GLN A 141 -4.59 -6.00 8.36
C GLN A 141 -3.26 -5.26 8.42
N VAL A 142 -2.19 -5.98 8.67
CA VAL A 142 -0.82 -5.48 8.60
C VAL A 142 -0.15 -6.02 7.34
N GLU A 143 0.30 -5.09 6.49
CA GLU A 143 0.98 -5.35 5.23
C GLU A 143 2.41 -4.80 5.26
N PRO A 144 3.44 -5.64 5.14
CA PRO A 144 4.81 -5.16 4.99
C PRO A 144 4.98 -4.41 3.67
N VAL A 145 5.81 -3.37 3.70
CA VAL A 145 6.30 -2.65 2.53
C VAL A 145 7.82 -2.50 2.65
N ASP A 146 8.47 -2.06 1.58
CA ASP A 146 9.91 -1.82 1.63
C ASP A 146 10.18 -0.65 2.60
N GLY A 147 10.96 -0.91 3.65
CA GLY A 147 11.29 0.07 4.70
C GLY A 147 10.19 0.33 5.74
N GLY A 148 9.15 -0.50 5.81
CA GLY A 148 8.08 -0.30 6.78
C GLY A 148 6.92 -1.27 6.69
N PHE A 149 5.76 -0.84 7.17
CA PHE A 149 4.50 -1.57 7.04
C PHE A 149 3.30 -0.63 7.08
N ARG A 150 2.16 -1.13 6.60
CA ARG A 150 0.86 -0.46 6.64
C ARG A 150 -0.09 -1.25 7.53
N LEU A 151 -0.68 -0.57 8.50
CA LEU A 151 -1.87 -1.02 9.20
C LEU A 151 -3.09 -0.48 8.46
N VAL A 152 -4.01 -1.37 8.08
CA VAL A 152 -5.31 -1.04 7.50
C VAL A 152 -6.38 -1.41 8.52
N LEU A 153 -7.35 -0.52 8.73
CA LEU A 153 -8.50 -0.70 9.60
C LEU A 153 -9.77 -0.48 8.78
N ALA A 154 -10.78 -1.32 8.97
CA ALA A 154 -12.07 -1.16 8.35
C ALA A 154 -13.18 -1.66 9.30
N PRO A 155 -14.41 -1.13 9.22
CA PRO A 155 -15.55 -1.76 9.87
C PRO A 155 -15.59 -3.24 9.49
N GLY A 156 -15.71 -4.10 10.50
CA GLY A 156 -15.89 -5.53 10.29
C GLY A 156 -17.14 -5.74 9.46
N ALA A 157 -17.05 -6.63 8.47
CA ALA A 157 -18.25 -7.14 7.85
C ALA A 157 -18.98 -7.96 8.93
N ASP A 158 -19.99 -7.37 9.55
CA ASP A 158 -21.02 -8.14 10.24
C ASP A 158 -21.66 -9.03 9.18
N LEU A 159 -21.12 -10.24 9.02
CA LEU A 159 -21.80 -11.32 8.33
C LEU A 159 -22.94 -11.78 9.26
N ALA A 160 -24.01 -10.99 9.28
CA ALA A 160 -25.30 -11.39 9.81
C ALA A 160 -25.87 -12.55 8.99
#